data_AF-A0A4Q4VW54-F1
#
_entry.id   AF-A0A4Q4VW54-F1
#
_cell.length_a   1.000
_cell.length_b   1.000
_cell.length_c   1.000
_cell.angle_alpha   90.00
_cell.angle_beta   90.00
_cell.angle_gamma   90.00
#
_symmetry.space_group_name_H-M   'P 1'
#
loop_
_entity.id
_entity.type
_entity.pdbx_description
1 polymer ?
#
loop_
_entity_poly.entity_id
_entity_poly.type
_entity_poly.pdbx_seq_one_letter_code
_entity_poly.pdbx_strand_id
1 'polypeptide(L)'
;MAQTADPPISPSTQTSTATVQRKKFAAPPVKVACLSCRNEELPQDPLLVENYIDPGAGLRSLADIWQDSDAIYDDLFKDPLDDTLADVKAPMVRTYGGNNGAILNAYYIWIHPYFPIMPPPKCALTADQVVPLLESQSDKLEEPCSAISCAISAILALIPCPEDRNPLDPDAVAWRRKYSQFLAKSALESLESEDERPESSVEPSKALEESDVAVSREKFHPDVPVELESIIALDLLSVYEYAQRGNLKKMRARADSALMNAMSHSLHTRSNVEDEYSEARCRVWWMTYICVSQASIVNNTPPTFEVFTPSFTARHPIIQVDPEYS
;
A
#
# COMPACT_ATOMS: atom_id res chain seq x y z
N MET A 1 52.68 7.08 65.54
CA MET A 1 53.67 7.52 64.54
C MET A 1 52.88 8.02 63.33
N ALA A 2 52.51 9.29 63.36
CA ALA A 2 53.08 10.41 62.56
C ALA A 2 52.37 10.51 61.18
N GLN A 3 51.34 11.37 61.06
CA GLN A 3 51.37 12.81 60.68
C GLN A 3 51.29 12.99 59.14
N THR A 4 50.11 13.34 58.60
CA THR A 4 49.62 14.68 58.19
C THR A 4 50.28 15.27 56.94
N ALA A 5 49.47 15.59 55.90
CA ALA A 5 49.27 16.97 55.37
C ALA A 5 48.57 16.99 53.99
N ASP A 6 47.38 17.59 53.94
CA ASP A 6 46.86 18.39 52.79
C ASP A 6 47.67 19.71 52.71
N PRO A 7 47.78 20.43 51.56
CA PRO A 7 46.68 21.25 50.97
C PRO A 7 46.88 21.58 49.44
N PRO A 8 46.34 22.66 48.80
CA PRO A 8 45.16 23.52 49.05
C PRO A 8 44.18 23.64 47.84
N ILE A 9 43.08 24.37 48.06
CA ILE A 9 42.03 24.79 47.10
C ILE A 9 42.32 26.20 46.52
N SER A 10 41.89 26.45 45.27
CA SER A 10 41.27 27.69 44.68
C SER A 10 41.95 28.19 43.39
N PRO A 11 41.33 29.02 42.51
CA PRO A 11 39.94 29.52 42.46
C PRO A 11 39.23 29.35 41.08
N SER A 12 37.97 29.77 41.04
CA SER A 12 37.11 29.98 39.87
C SER A 12 37.53 31.18 39.01
N THR A 13 37.37 31.11 37.67
CA THR A 13 37.17 32.30 36.81
C THR A 13 36.32 31.96 35.57
N GLN A 14 35.53 32.96 35.20
CA GLN A 14 34.37 33.03 34.30
C GLN A 14 34.64 32.88 32.78
N THR A 15 33.55 32.52 32.08
CA THR A 15 33.06 33.01 30.75
C THR A 15 33.94 32.92 29.49
N SER A 16 33.42 32.24 28.46
CA SER A 16 33.14 32.88 27.16
C SER A 16 32.19 32.03 26.30
N THR A 17 31.03 32.59 25.98
CA THR A 17 30.06 32.08 25.02
C THR A 17 30.48 32.46 23.60
N ALA A 18 30.70 31.47 22.72
CA ALA A 18 30.94 31.71 21.29
C ALA A 18 29.67 31.39 20.47
N THR A 19 28.94 32.43 20.10
CA THR A 19 27.85 32.46 19.11
C THR A 19 28.36 32.13 17.70
N VAL A 20 27.79 31.12 17.05
CA VAL A 20 28.02 30.82 15.62
C VAL A 20 27.04 31.64 14.76
N GLN A 21 27.57 32.57 13.96
CA GLN A 21 26.81 33.38 13.02
C GLN A 21 26.55 32.63 11.70
N ARG A 22 25.27 32.50 11.31
CA ARG A 22 24.84 32.00 10.00
C ARG A 22 25.07 33.07 8.91
N LYS A 23 25.86 32.74 7.88
CA LYS A 23 26.06 33.60 6.70
C LYS A 23 24.86 33.50 5.74
N LYS A 24 24.32 34.66 5.36
CA LYS A 24 23.24 34.83 4.38
C LYS A 24 23.83 34.86 2.96
N PHE A 25 23.24 34.12 2.02
CA PHE A 25 23.60 34.18 0.61
C PHE A 25 22.83 35.32 -0.09
N ALA A 26 23.55 36.05 -0.95
CA ALA A 26 23.06 37.21 -1.70
C ALA A 26 22.53 36.79 -3.08
N ALA A 27 21.46 37.46 -3.54
CA ALA A 27 20.88 37.32 -4.88
C ALA A 27 21.54 38.30 -5.88
N PRO A 28 21.65 37.96 -7.18
CA PRO A 28 21.97 38.92 -8.22
C PRO A 28 20.71 39.40 -9.00
N PRO A 29 20.71 40.61 -9.59
CA PRO A 29 19.57 41.14 -10.32
C PRO A 29 19.75 41.16 -11.86
N VAL A 30 18.63 41.15 -12.61
CA VAL A 30 18.15 42.19 -13.56
C VAL A 30 17.23 41.58 -14.64
N LYS A 31 16.14 42.32 -14.92
CA LYS A 31 15.00 42.12 -15.84
C LYS A 31 15.45 42.12 -17.34
N VAL A 32 14.68 41.69 -18.36
CA VAL A 32 13.52 42.37 -19.00
C VAL A 32 12.93 41.53 -20.18
N ALA A 33 11.58 41.55 -20.32
CA ALA A 33 10.69 41.29 -21.50
C ALA A 33 10.57 39.86 -22.09
N CYS A 34 9.42 39.34 -22.57
CA CYS A 34 8.19 39.95 -23.07
C CYS A 34 7.01 38.94 -23.18
N LEU A 35 5.79 39.43 -22.90
CA LEU A 35 4.46 39.13 -23.49
C LEU A 35 3.75 37.74 -23.40
N SER A 36 2.61 37.83 -22.67
CA SER A 36 1.29 37.24 -22.93
C SER A 36 1.06 35.73 -22.80
N CYS A 37 0.65 35.30 -21.60
CA CYS A 37 -0.41 34.30 -21.41
C CYS A 37 -1.32 34.77 -20.27
N ARG A 38 -2.63 34.66 -20.50
CA ARG A 38 -3.72 35.05 -19.60
C ARG A 38 -3.68 34.15 -18.35
N ASN A 39 -3.63 34.74 -17.15
CA ASN A 39 -3.68 34.00 -15.89
C ASN A 39 -5.06 33.33 -15.75
N GLU A 40 -5.11 32.01 -15.84
CA GLU A 40 -6.06 31.22 -15.06
C GLU A 40 -5.33 30.81 -13.78
N GLU A 41 -5.74 31.39 -12.66
CA GLU A 41 -5.22 31.04 -11.33
C GLU A 41 -5.75 29.66 -10.94
N LEU A 42 -5.02 28.61 -11.34
CA LEU A 42 -5.05 27.34 -10.61
C LEU A 42 -4.50 27.62 -9.20
N PRO A 43 -5.19 27.21 -8.11
CA PRO A 43 -4.60 27.25 -6.78
C PRO A 43 -3.37 26.34 -6.75
N GLN A 44 -2.19 26.94 -6.91
CA GLN A 44 -0.90 26.29 -6.68
C GLN A 44 -0.63 26.24 -5.18
N ASP A 45 -1.45 25.52 -4.43
CA ASP A 45 -0.99 25.06 -3.13
C ASP A 45 -0.08 23.84 -3.38
N PRO A 46 1.21 23.91 -3.00
CA PRO A 46 2.05 22.73 -3.02
C PRO A 46 1.37 21.68 -2.14
N LEU A 47 1.14 20.48 -2.70
CA LEU A 47 0.51 19.36 -2.00
C LEU A 47 1.34 19.00 -0.76
N LEU A 48 0.97 19.58 0.39
CA LEU A 48 1.59 19.31 1.67
C LEU A 48 1.27 17.86 2.07
N VAL A 49 2.30 17.13 2.50
CA VAL A 49 2.22 15.75 3.01
C VAL A 49 1.18 15.63 4.13
N GLU A 50 0.92 16.73 4.83
CA GLU A 50 -0.10 16.87 5.87
C GLU A 50 -1.53 16.61 5.37
N ASN A 51 -1.81 16.70 4.07
CA ASN A 51 -3.14 16.42 3.50
C ASN A 51 -3.44 14.91 3.31
N TYR A 52 -2.45 14.03 3.56
CA TYR A 52 -2.58 12.57 3.42
C TYR A 52 -2.73 11.83 4.76
N ILE A 53 -2.62 12.54 5.88
CA ILE A 53 -2.77 11.97 7.23
C ILE A 53 -4.22 12.02 7.75
N ASP A 54 -5.12 12.72 7.04
CA ASP A 54 -6.53 12.77 7.38
C ASP A 54 -7.34 11.61 6.73
N PRO A 55 -8.30 11.01 7.46
CA PRO A 55 -9.18 9.99 6.89
C PRO A 55 -9.95 10.52 5.67
N GLY A 56 -9.77 9.90 4.50
CA GLY A 56 -10.44 10.26 3.25
C GLY A 56 -9.58 10.93 2.18
N ALA A 57 -8.26 11.11 2.41
CA ALA A 57 -7.26 11.47 1.39
C ALA A 57 -7.68 12.59 0.41
N GLY A 58 -8.28 13.67 0.94
CA GLY A 58 -8.68 14.83 0.13
C GLY A 58 -10.05 14.75 -0.56
N LEU A 59 -10.92 13.78 -0.20
CA LEU A 59 -12.31 13.77 -0.66
C LEU A 59 -13.10 14.94 -0.05
N ARG A 60 -13.15 16.07 -0.77
CA ARG A 60 -14.05 17.19 -0.44
C ARG A 60 -15.50 16.78 -0.71
N SER A 61 -16.41 17.22 0.17
CA SER A 61 -17.85 17.02 0.00
C SER A 61 -18.32 17.72 -1.28
N LEU A 62 -19.13 17.03 -2.11
CA LEU A 62 -19.69 17.56 -3.36
C LEU A 62 -20.48 18.87 -3.15
N ALA A 63 -20.94 19.12 -1.92
CA ALA A 63 -21.66 20.35 -1.56
C ALA A 63 -20.78 21.61 -1.62
N ASP A 64 -19.45 21.51 -1.54
CA ASP A 64 -18.55 22.66 -1.56
C ASP A 64 -18.03 23.00 -2.96
N ILE A 65 -18.32 22.19 -3.98
CA ILE A 65 -17.81 22.39 -5.35
C ILE A 65 -18.80 23.22 -6.17
N TRP A 66 -20.11 23.12 -5.91
CA TRP A 66 -21.13 23.59 -6.85
C TRP A 66 -21.86 24.82 -6.29
N GLN A 67 -21.20 25.98 -6.42
CA GLN A 67 -21.79 27.28 -6.06
C GLN A 67 -22.47 28.00 -7.23
N ASP A 68 -22.29 27.57 -8.48
CA ASP A 68 -22.88 28.21 -9.66
C ASP A 68 -23.64 27.20 -10.53
N SER A 69 -24.97 27.18 -10.40
CA SER A 69 -25.88 26.41 -11.24
C SER A 69 -25.96 26.92 -12.69
N ASP A 70 -25.51 28.16 -12.93
CA ASP A 70 -25.71 28.85 -14.19
C ASP A 70 -24.73 28.37 -15.28
N ALA A 71 -23.54 27.88 -14.90
CA ALA A 71 -22.57 27.28 -15.82
C ALA A 71 -23.04 25.96 -16.44
N ILE A 72 -23.98 25.26 -15.80
CA ILE A 72 -24.53 23.99 -16.29
C ILE A 72 -25.43 24.20 -17.52
N TYR A 73 -26.15 25.32 -17.55
CA TYR A 73 -27.08 25.60 -18.66
C TYR A 73 -26.35 26.00 -19.94
N ASP A 74 -25.20 26.67 -19.84
CA ASP A 74 -24.41 27.08 -21.01
C ASP A 74 -23.73 25.91 -21.74
N ASP A 75 -23.45 24.80 -21.04
CA ASP A 75 -22.88 23.60 -21.66
C ASP A 75 -23.94 22.69 -22.30
N LEU A 76 -25.21 22.82 -21.88
CA LEU A 76 -26.32 22.02 -22.39
C LEU A 76 -26.79 22.45 -23.80
N PHE A 77 -26.42 23.66 -24.25
CA PHE A 77 -26.86 24.24 -25.53
C PHE A 77 -25.74 24.43 -26.57
N LYS A 78 -24.54 23.87 -26.37
CA LYS A 78 -23.49 23.89 -27.40
C LYS A 78 -23.82 22.86 -28.50
N ASP A 79 -23.96 23.36 -29.73
CA ASP A 79 -24.31 22.58 -30.93
C ASP A 79 -23.34 21.39 -31.17
N PRO A 80 -23.84 20.18 -31.51
CA PRO A 80 -23.03 18.96 -31.56
C PRO A 80 -22.29 18.72 -32.90
N LEU A 81 -22.00 19.77 -33.68
CA LEU A 81 -21.63 19.61 -35.10
C LEU A 81 -20.15 19.80 -35.45
N ASP A 82 -19.22 19.92 -34.49
CA ASP A 82 -17.81 20.20 -34.83
C ASP A 82 -16.76 19.29 -34.17
N ASP A 83 -17.11 18.09 -33.68
CA ASP A 83 -16.12 17.20 -33.04
C ASP A 83 -16.27 15.70 -33.37
N THR A 84 -16.71 15.38 -34.60
CA THR A 84 -16.92 14.00 -35.07
C THR A 84 -15.65 13.16 -35.26
N LEU A 85 -14.51 13.53 -34.68
CA LEU A 85 -13.29 12.70 -34.59
C LEU A 85 -12.54 12.83 -33.25
N ALA A 86 -13.18 13.36 -32.21
CA ALA A 86 -12.59 13.37 -30.87
C ALA A 86 -12.63 11.97 -30.25
N ASP A 87 -11.45 11.36 -30.15
CA ASP A 87 -10.94 10.57 -29.02
C ASP A 87 -12.05 9.99 -28.13
N VAL A 88 -12.35 8.70 -28.28
CA VAL A 88 -13.34 8.02 -27.44
C VAL A 88 -12.88 8.15 -25.98
N LYS A 89 -13.47 9.10 -25.25
CA LYS A 89 -13.32 9.35 -23.81
C LYS A 89 -13.90 8.19 -23.01
N ALA A 90 -13.35 7.00 -23.17
CA ALA A 90 -13.79 5.84 -22.41
C ALA A 90 -12.92 5.74 -21.13
N PRO A 91 -13.54 5.80 -19.94
CA PRO A 91 -12.86 5.50 -18.69
C PRO A 91 -12.08 4.20 -18.80
N MET A 92 -10.83 4.21 -18.34
CA MET A 92 -9.97 3.04 -18.36
C MET A 92 -9.33 2.77 -17.02
N VAL A 93 -8.96 1.51 -16.81
CA VAL A 93 -8.29 1.05 -15.59
C VAL A 93 -7.08 0.20 -15.96
N ARG A 94 -6.03 0.28 -15.14
CA ARG A 94 -4.86 -0.55 -15.37
C ARG A 94 -5.15 -1.97 -14.95
N THR A 95 -4.76 -2.93 -15.78
CA THR A 95 -4.80 -4.35 -15.48
C THR A 95 -3.51 -5.01 -15.95
N TYR A 96 -3.34 -6.27 -15.61
CA TYR A 96 -2.20 -7.09 -16.03
C TYR A 96 -2.68 -8.44 -16.61
N GLY A 97 -3.97 -8.53 -16.94
CA GLY A 97 -4.65 -9.79 -17.25
C GLY A 97 -4.50 -10.83 -16.12
N GLY A 98 -4.59 -12.11 -16.47
CA GLY A 98 -4.31 -13.23 -15.57
C GLY A 98 -2.82 -13.56 -15.37
N ASN A 99 -1.89 -12.66 -15.72
CA ASN A 99 -0.45 -12.96 -15.69
C ASN A 99 0.18 -12.62 -14.33
N ASN A 100 0.37 -13.64 -13.49
CA ASN A 100 1.01 -13.49 -12.17
C ASN A 100 2.41 -12.84 -12.22
N GLY A 101 3.20 -13.14 -13.27
CA GLY A 101 4.52 -12.54 -13.43
C GLY A 101 4.47 -11.03 -13.67
N ALA A 102 3.50 -10.56 -14.47
CA ALA A 102 3.27 -9.15 -14.72
C ALA A 102 2.74 -8.42 -13.46
N ILE A 103 1.78 -9.03 -12.74
CA ILE A 103 1.25 -8.52 -11.47
C ILE A 103 2.37 -8.43 -10.42
N LEU A 104 3.22 -9.45 -10.32
CA LEU A 104 4.33 -9.47 -9.38
C LEU A 104 5.38 -8.39 -9.71
N ASN A 105 5.73 -8.22 -10.99
CA ASN A 105 6.61 -7.14 -11.43
C ASN A 105 6.04 -5.77 -11.05
N ALA A 106 4.73 -5.56 -11.26
CA ALA A 106 4.05 -4.32 -10.90
C ALA A 106 3.98 -4.08 -9.38
N TYR A 107 3.81 -5.12 -8.58
CA TYR A 107 3.93 -5.02 -7.12
C TYR A 107 5.31 -4.47 -6.72
N TYR A 108 6.39 -4.97 -7.31
CA TYR A 108 7.74 -4.48 -7.00
C TYR A 108 7.97 -3.03 -7.40
N ILE A 109 7.32 -2.56 -8.47
CA ILE A 109 7.42 -1.18 -8.93
C ILE A 109 6.61 -0.22 -8.04
N TRP A 110 5.35 -0.56 -7.75
CA TRP A 110 4.39 0.40 -7.22
C TRP A 110 4.05 0.22 -5.73
N ILE A 111 4.21 -0.99 -5.19
CA ILE A 111 3.74 -1.34 -3.84
C ILE A 111 4.90 -1.63 -2.90
N HIS A 112 5.86 -2.47 -3.32
CA HIS A 112 7.00 -2.88 -2.48
C HIS A 112 7.77 -1.72 -1.83
N PRO A 113 8.02 -0.56 -2.49
CA PRO A 113 8.69 0.57 -1.84
C PRO A 113 7.98 1.12 -0.59
N TYR A 114 6.66 0.89 -0.47
CA TYR A 114 5.83 1.36 0.64
C TYR A 114 5.34 0.22 1.54
N PHE A 115 5.23 -0.99 0.98
CA PHE A 115 4.71 -2.17 1.66
C PHE A 115 5.56 -3.43 1.31
N PRO A 116 6.80 -3.53 1.82
CA PRO A 116 7.76 -4.58 1.44
C PRO A 116 7.52 -5.92 2.16
N ILE A 117 6.30 -6.45 2.05
CA ILE A 117 5.88 -7.70 2.72
C ILE A 117 6.46 -8.96 2.07
N MET A 118 6.68 -8.94 0.76
CA MET A 118 7.37 -10.02 0.04
C MET A 118 8.90 -9.81 0.02
N PRO A 119 9.69 -10.90 -0.12
CA PRO A 119 11.14 -10.82 -0.31
C PRO A 119 11.55 -9.88 -1.45
N PRO A 120 12.79 -9.37 -1.48
CA PRO A 120 13.26 -8.55 -2.59
C PRO A 120 13.28 -9.35 -3.91
N PRO A 121 13.13 -8.68 -5.06
CA PRO A 121 13.14 -9.35 -6.35
C PRO A 121 14.53 -9.95 -6.64
N LYS A 122 14.58 -11.24 -7.00
CA LYS A 122 15.82 -11.92 -7.43
C LYS A 122 16.24 -11.56 -8.85
N CYS A 123 15.27 -11.22 -9.69
CA CYS A 123 15.48 -10.82 -11.07
C CYS A 123 15.38 -9.30 -11.22
N ALA A 124 16.08 -8.74 -12.20
CA ALA A 124 15.91 -7.33 -12.55
C ALA A 124 14.45 -7.06 -12.94
N LEU A 125 13.91 -5.94 -12.44
CA LEU A 125 12.57 -5.50 -12.79
C LEU A 125 12.50 -5.18 -14.29
N THR A 126 11.37 -5.54 -14.89
CA THR A 126 11.04 -5.16 -16.26
C THR A 126 10.13 -3.93 -16.27
N ALA A 127 9.99 -3.28 -17.42
CA ALA A 127 9.05 -2.16 -17.56
C ALA A 127 7.62 -2.59 -17.19
N ASP A 128 6.80 -1.65 -16.71
CA ASP A 128 5.42 -1.91 -16.31
C ASP A 128 4.59 -2.42 -17.49
N GLN A 129 4.04 -3.64 -17.38
CA GLN A 129 3.36 -4.35 -18.48
C GLN A 129 1.84 -4.15 -18.39
N VAL A 130 1.42 -2.88 -18.43
CA VAL A 130 0.01 -2.52 -18.27
C VAL A 130 -0.81 -2.97 -19.47
N VAL A 131 -1.99 -3.53 -19.20
CA VAL A 131 -3.04 -3.81 -20.17
C VAL A 131 -4.25 -2.92 -19.82
N PRO A 132 -4.52 -1.84 -20.57
CA PRO A 132 -5.65 -0.96 -20.28
C PRO A 132 -6.98 -1.69 -20.51
N LEU A 133 -7.87 -1.61 -19.52
CA LEU A 133 -9.24 -2.11 -19.61
C LEU A 133 -10.21 -0.92 -19.66
N LEU A 134 -10.87 -0.76 -20.80
CA LEU A 134 -11.94 0.22 -20.98
C LEU A 134 -13.22 -0.27 -20.28
N GLU A 135 -14.00 0.64 -19.71
CA GLU A 135 -15.27 0.27 -19.07
C GLU A 135 -16.22 -0.46 -20.04
N SER A 136 -16.23 -0.08 -21.32
CA SER A 136 -17.01 -0.74 -22.37
C SER A 136 -16.56 -2.17 -22.70
N GLN A 137 -15.41 -2.60 -22.20
CA GLN A 137 -14.82 -3.92 -22.43
C GLN A 137 -14.81 -4.79 -21.18
N SER A 138 -15.59 -4.44 -20.15
CA SER A 138 -15.69 -5.18 -18.90
C SER A 138 -16.01 -6.67 -19.08
N ASP A 139 -16.70 -7.03 -20.17
CA ASP A 139 -17.12 -8.40 -20.45
C ASP A 139 -15.96 -9.30 -20.95
N LYS A 140 -14.83 -8.72 -21.34
CA LYS A 140 -13.63 -9.45 -21.80
C LYS A 140 -12.62 -9.70 -20.69
N LEU A 141 -13.06 -9.61 -19.45
CA LEU A 141 -12.19 -9.62 -18.30
C LEU A 141 -11.60 -11.01 -18.03
N GLU A 142 -10.27 -11.08 -17.94
CA GLU A 142 -9.58 -12.18 -17.27
C GLU A 142 -9.26 -11.73 -15.85
N GLU A 143 -9.92 -12.34 -14.87
CA GLU A 143 -9.67 -12.07 -13.46
C GLU A 143 -8.37 -12.73 -12.98
N PRO A 144 -7.64 -12.10 -12.04
CA PRO A 144 -6.53 -12.76 -11.39
C PRO A 144 -7.01 -14.00 -10.62
N CYS A 145 -6.20 -15.06 -10.61
CA CYS A 145 -6.65 -16.38 -10.14
C CYS A 145 -6.50 -16.62 -8.63
N SER A 146 -5.73 -15.80 -7.90
CA SER A 146 -5.41 -16.02 -6.49
C SER A 146 -5.78 -14.84 -5.60
N ALA A 147 -6.07 -15.08 -4.33
CA ALA A 147 -6.35 -14.02 -3.36
C ALA A 147 -5.29 -12.91 -3.35
N ILE A 148 -4.01 -13.27 -3.37
CA ILE A 148 -2.89 -12.32 -3.39
C ILE A 148 -2.82 -11.55 -4.72
N SER A 149 -3.01 -12.20 -5.87
CA SER A 149 -2.98 -11.53 -7.17
C SER A 149 -4.15 -10.56 -7.33
N CYS A 150 -5.34 -10.92 -6.83
CA CYS A 150 -6.51 -10.04 -6.76
C CYS A 150 -6.27 -8.85 -5.81
N ALA A 151 -5.72 -9.08 -4.62
CA ALA A 151 -5.44 -8.01 -3.65
C ALA A 151 -4.43 -6.99 -4.18
N ILE A 152 -3.34 -7.47 -4.80
CA ILE A 152 -2.35 -6.62 -5.46
C ILE A 152 -3.00 -5.85 -6.61
N SER A 153 -3.75 -6.54 -7.47
CA SER A 153 -4.43 -5.93 -8.62
C SER A 153 -5.45 -4.88 -8.20
N ALA A 154 -6.15 -5.08 -7.07
CA ALA A 154 -7.09 -4.11 -6.52
C ALA A 154 -6.40 -2.77 -6.16
N ILE A 155 -5.20 -2.82 -5.59
CA ILE A 155 -4.40 -1.63 -5.29
C ILE A 155 -3.88 -1.01 -6.59
N LEU A 156 -3.32 -1.82 -7.50
CA LEU A 156 -2.76 -1.36 -8.76
C LEU A 156 -3.82 -0.66 -9.63
N ALA A 157 -5.03 -1.21 -9.74
CA ALA A 157 -6.15 -0.65 -10.51
C ALA A 157 -6.45 0.84 -10.17
N LEU A 158 -6.11 1.29 -8.97
CA LEU A 158 -6.34 2.67 -8.55
C LEU A 158 -5.31 3.65 -9.09
N ILE A 159 -4.19 3.17 -9.61
CA ILE A 159 -3.15 4.03 -10.17
C ILE A 159 -3.49 4.26 -11.67
N PRO A 160 -3.43 5.48 -12.22
CA PRO A 160 -3.93 5.75 -13.58
C PRO A 160 -3.17 5.02 -14.69
N CYS A 161 -3.83 4.62 -15.78
CA CYS A 161 -3.10 4.08 -16.94
C CYS A 161 -2.14 5.12 -17.53
N PRO A 162 -0.96 4.71 -18.02
CA PRO A 162 -0.07 5.60 -18.78
C PRO A 162 -0.72 6.22 -20.02
N GLU A 163 -1.67 5.51 -20.63
CA GLU A 163 -2.40 5.92 -21.84
C GLU A 163 -3.58 6.84 -21.54
N ASP A 164 -3.96 6.99 -20.27
CA ASP A 164 -5.07 7.84 -19.85
C ASP A 164 -4.64 9.32 -19.90
N ARG A 165 -5.24 10.06 -20.85
CA ARG A 165 -4.98 11.50 -21.05
C ARG A 165 -5.63 12.37 -19.98
N ASN A 166 -6.68 11.91 -19.33
CA ASN A 166 -7.40 12.68 -18.32
C ASN A 166 -7.73 11.82 -17.08
N PRO A 167 -6.70 11.39 -16.32
CA PRO A 167 -6.89 10.46 -15.22
C PRO A 167 -7.66 11.03 -14.03
N LEU A 168 -7.76 12.36 -13.94
CA LEU A 168 -8.51 13.03 -12.88
C LEU A 168 -9.99 13.22 -13.23
N ASP A 169 -10.40 12.82 -14.43
CA ASP A 169 -11.79 12.83 -14.83
C ASP A 169 -12.66 12.03 -13.82
N PRO A 170 -13.81 12.57 -13.38
CA PRO A 170 -14.66 11.91 -12.40
C PRO A 170 -15.08 10.49 -12.81
N ASP A 171 -15.33 10.25 -14.09
CA ASP A 171 -15.76 8.94 -14.59
C ASP A 171 -14.56 7.97 -14.63
N ALA A 172 -13.37 8.45 -15.01
CA ALA A 172 -12.13 7.66 -14.93
C ALA A 172 -11.79 7.26 -13.48
N VAL A 173 -11.96 8.18 -12.53
CA VAL A 173 -11.77 7.90 -11.10
C VAL A 173 -12.83 6.94 -10.58
N ALA A 174 -14.10 7.14 -10.95
CA ALA A 174 -15.19 6.26 -10.54
C ALA A 174 -15.01 4.83 -11.08
N TRP A 175 -14.61 4.70 -12.34
CA TRP A 175 -14.33 3.41 -12.97
C TRP A 175 -13.19 2.67 -12.27
N ARG A 176 -12.04 3.33 -12.06
CA ARG A 176 -10.90 2.73 -11.35
C ARG A 176 -11.29 2.25 -9.95
N ARG A 177 -12.09 3.03 -9.22
CA ARG A 177 -12.60 2.65 -7.88
C ARG A 177 -13.56 1.47 -7.92
N LYS A 178 -14.50 1.46 -8.86
CA LYS A 178 -15.47 0.38 -9.06
C LYS A 178 -14.76 -0.94 -9.37
N TYR A 179 -13.81 -0.91 -10.31
CA TYR A 179 -13.05 -2.08 -10.71
C TYR A 179 -12.09 -2.57 -9.61
N SER A 180 -11.40 -1.64 -8.94
CA SER A 180 -10.59 -1.95 -7.77
C SER A 180 -11.40 -2.64 -6.66
N GLN A 181 -12.60 -2.14 -6.37
CA GLN A 181 -13.49 -2.75 -5.38
C GLN A 181 -13.96 -4.15 -5.79
N PHE A 182 -14.19 -4.36 -7.09
CA PHE A 182 -14.50 -5.67 -7.63
C PHE A 182 -13.36 -6.67 -7.34
N LEU A 183 -12.13 -6.33 -7.70
CA LEU A 183 -10.95 -7.16 -7.41
C LEU A 183 -10.73 -7.42 -5.91
N ALA A 184 -10.96 -6.41 -5.06
CA ALA A 184 -10.86 -6.57 -3.62
C ALA A 184 -11.91 -7.54 -3.05
N LYS A 185 -13.09 -7.65 -3.69
CA LYS A 185 -14.10 -8.66 -3.34
C LYS A 185 -13.71 -10.04 -3.86
N SER A 186 -13.28 -10.14 -5.12
CA SER A 186 -12.78 -11.41 -5.68
C SER A 186 -11.62 -11.97 -4.85
N ALA A 187 -10.74 -11.11 -4.31
CA ALA A 187 -9.68 -11.53 -3.40
C ALA A 187 -10.21 -12.22 -2.13
N LEU A 188 -11.30 -11.71 -1.56
CA LEU A 188 -11.91 -12.27 -0.36
C LEU A 188 -12.67 -13.56 -0.63
N GLU A 189 -13.40 -13.59 -1.74
CA GLU A 189 -14.10 -14.80 -2.19
C GLU A 189 -13.07 -15.93 -2.47
N SER A 190 -11.90 -15.59 -3.03
CA SER A 190 -10.79 -16.53 -3.19
C SER A 190 -10.23 -17.02 -1.86
N LEU A 191 -10.09 -16.15 -0.85
CA LEU A 191 -9.65 -16.56 0.51
C LEU A 191 -10.64 -17.54 1.14
N GLU A 192 -11.94 -17.23 1.09
CA GLU A 192 -12.99 -18.09 1.64
C GLU A 192 -13.04 -19.45 0.92
N SER A 193 -12.82 -19.45 -0.40
CA SER A 193 -12.78 -20.67 -1.21
C SER A 193 -11.53 -21.52 -0.95
N GLU A 194 -10.39 -20.90 -0.62
CA GLU A 194 -9.14 -21.60 -0.27
C GLU A 194 -9.24 -22.30 1.10
N ASP A 195 -9.99 -21.72 2.04
CA ASP A 195 -10.24 -22.31 3.36
C ASP A 195 -11.37 -23.37 3.34
N GLU A 196 -12.16 -23.45 2.26
CA GLU A 196 -13.27 -24.39 2.15
C GLU A 196 -12.75 -25.84 1.99
N ARG A 197 -13.08 -26.70 2.95
CA ARG A 197 -12.82 -28.14 2.85
C ARG A 197 -13.92 -28.81 2.03
N PRO A 198 -13.66 -29.34 0.83
CA PRO A 198 -14.70 -29.95 0.00
C PRO A 198 -15.41 -31.13 0.70
N GLU A 199 -14.64 -31.89 1.48
CA GLU A 199 -15.13 -33.01 2.28
C GLU A 199 -16.16 -32.56 3.34
N SER A 200 -16.14 -31.29 3.78
CA SER A 200 -17.11 -30.78 4.77
C SER A 200 -18.55 -30.81 4.25
N SER A 201 -18.74 -30.71 2.93
CA SER A 201 -20.06 -30.68 2.30
C SER A 201 -20.57 -32.07 1.93
N VAL A 202 -19.67 -33.06 1.81
CA VAL A 202 -20.00 -34.41 1.33
C VAL A 202 -19.89 -35.46 2.44
N GLU A 203 -18.84 -35.40 3.26
CA GLU A 203 -18.54 -36.36 4.33
C GLU A 203 -17.88 -35.65 5.55
N PRO A 204 -18.69 -35.06 6.46
CA PRO A 204 -18.17 -34.24 7.56
C PRO A 204 -17.19 -34.97 8.50
N SER A 205 -17.32 -36.29 8.67
CA SER A 205 -16.39 -37.09 9.45
C SER A 205 -14.97 -37.08 8.88
N LYS A 206 -14.85 -37.09 7.55
CA LYS A 206 -13.57 -37.04 6.84
C LYS A 206 -12.96 -35.63 6.86
N ALA A 207 -13.79 -34.59 6.88
CA ALA A 207 -13.34 -33.21 7.05
C ALA A 207 -12.69 -32.92 8.44
N LEU A 208 -12.97 -33.77 9.43
CA LEU A 208 -12.37 -33.73 10.76
C LEU A 208 -11.05 -34.52 10.84
N GLU A 209 -10.72 -35.35 9.85
CA GLU A 209 -9.44 -36.06 9.80
C GLU A 209 -8.33 -35.04 9.44
N GLU A 210 -7.26 -34.98 10.25
CA GLU A 210 -6.09 -34.09 10.06
C GLU A 210 -5.19 -34.53 8.88
N SER A 211 -5.77 -35.00 7.76
CA SER A 211 -5.00 -35.07 6.53
C SER A 211 -4.96 -33.67 5.93
N ASP A 212 -3.96 -32.88 6.35
CA ASP A 212 -3.58 -31.64 5.66
C ASP A 212 -3.14 -32.03 4.25
N VAL A 213 -4.11 -32.11 3.34
CA VAL A 213 -3.82 -32.23 1.92
C VAL A 213 -3.22 -30.90 1.54
N ALA A 214 -1.89 -30.85 1.45
CA ALA A 214 -1.13 -29.67 1.06
C ALA A 214 -1.83 -28.95 -0.09
N VAL A 215 -2.10 -27.64 0.09
CA VAL A 215 -2.78 -26.82 -0.90
C VAL A 215 -1.99 -26.94 -2.22
N SER A 216 -2.51 -27.69 -3.19
CA SER A 216 -1.85 -28.00 -4.45
C SER A 216 -1.96 -26.83 -5.44
N ARG A 217 -1.84 -25.59 -4.94
CA ARG A 217 -1.88 -24.38 -5.78
C ARG A 217 -0.48 -23.99 -6.21
N GLU A 218 -0.38 -23.48 -7.44
CA GLU A 218 0.82 -22.79 -7.89
C GLU A 218 1.10 -21.57 -6.99
N LYS A 219 2.38 -21.40 -6.62
CA LYS A 219 2.83 -20.24 -5.86
C LYS A 219 2.73 -18.98 -6.70
N PHE A 220 2.21 -17.91 -6.11
CA PHE A 220 2.27 -16.59 -6.72
C PHE A 220 3.71 -16.04 -6.75
N HIS A 221 4.48 -16.29 -5.70
CA HIS A 221 5.88 -15.86 -5.60
C HIS A 221 6.82 -17.05 -5.32
N PRO A 222 7.94 -17.21 -6.05
CA PRO A 222 8.80 -18.39 -5.92
C PRO A 222 9.37 -18.58 -4.50
N ASP A 223 9.70 -17.49 -3.81
CA ASP A 223 10.26 -17.50 -2.45
C ASP A 223 9.21 -17.20 -1.36
N VAL A 224 7.93 -17.33 -1.67
CA VAL A 224 6.87 -17.27 -0.65
C VAL A 224 6.15 -18.62 -0.68
N PRO A 225 6.05 -19.32 0.45
CA PRO A 225 5.30 -20.55 0.53
C PRO A 225 3.79 -20.23 0.51
N VAL A 226 2.97 -21.10 -0.09
CA VAL A 226 1.55 -20.83 -0.42
C VAL A 226 0.74 -20.46 0.82
N GLU A 227 1.09 -21.05 1.96
CA GLU A 227 0.44 -20.87 3.26
C GLU A 227 0.52 -19.42 3.77
N LEU A 228 1.50 -18.64 3.31
CA LEU A 228 1.65 -17.23 3.69
C LEU A 228 0.92 -16.27 2.74
N GLU A 229 0.49 -16.72 1.56
CA GLU A 229 -0.13 -15.85 0.56
C GLU A 229 -1.47 -15.30 1.04
N SER A 230 -2.22 -16.06 1.86
CA SER A 230 -3.47 -15.61 2.47
C SER A 230 -3.26 -14.49 3.49
N ILE A 231 -2.21 -14.59 4.31
CA ILE A 231 -1.81 -13.56 5.28
C ILE A 231 -1.42 -12.27 4.52
N ILE A 232 -0.61 -12.41 3.47
CA ILE A 232 -0.19 -11.28 2.63
C ILE A 232 -1.40 -10.59 1.98
N ALA A 233 -2.35 -11.37 1.45
CA ALA A 233 -3.56 -10.83 0.85
C ALA A 233 -4.41 -10.07 1.89
N LEU A 234 -4.58 -10.60 3.10
CA LEU A 234 -5.31 -9.93 4.19
C LEU A 234 -4.65 -8.61 4.61
N ASP A 235 -3.32 -8.60 4.73
CA ASP A 235 -2.54 -7.41 5.07
C ASP A 235 -2.65 -6.32 3.97
N LEU A 236 -2.53 -6.69 2.69
CA LEU A 236 -2.76 -5.78 1.56
C LEU A 236 -4.19 -5.23 1.56
N LEU A 237 -5.18 -6.08 1.81
CA LEU A 237 -6.59 -5.67 1.88
C LEU A 237 -6.88 -4.78 3.10
N SER A 238 -6.16 -4.95 4.21
CA SER A 238 -6.24 -4.04 5.36
C SER A 238 -5.83 -2.61 4.96
N VAL A 239 -4.66 -2.48 4.32
CA VAL A 239 -4.18 -1.19 3.80
C VAL A 239 -5.15 -0.60 2.78
N TYR A 240 -5.70 -1.44 1.89
CA TYR A 240 -6.71 -1.03 0.92
C TYR A 240 -7.97 -0.45 1.58
N GLU A 241 -8.53 -1.12 2.59
CA GLU A 241 -9.72 -0.67 3.30
C GLU A 241 -9.49 0.68 4.02
N TYR A 242 -8.28 0.90 4.53
CA TYR A 242 -7.89 2.19 5.09
C TYR A 242 -7.76 3.28 4.01
N ALA A 243 -6.82 3.10 3.08
CA ALA A 243 -6.40 4.15 2.17
C ALA A 243 -7.48 4.52 1.13
N GLN A 244 -8.32 3.56 0.74
CA GLN A 244 -9.21 3.71 -0.40
C GLN A 244 -10.68 3.73 0.00
N ARG A 245 -11.04 2.99 1.05
CA ARG A 245 -12.44 2.89 1.52
C ARG A 245 -12.71 3.73 2.75
N GLY A 246 -11.68 4.17 3.49
CA GLY A 246 -11.83 4.81 4.80
C GLY A 246 -12.55 3.90 5.81
N ASN A 247 -12.59 2.58 5.57
CA ASN A 247 -13.37 1.65 6.38
C ASN A 247 -12.51 1.05 7.47
N LEU A 248 -12.33 1.81 8.55
CA LEU A 248 -11.45 1.45 9.67
C LEU A 248 -11.87 0.14 10.36
N LYS A 249 -13.17 -0.18 10.37
CA LYS A 249 -13.70 -1.44 10.91
C LYS A 249 -13.24 -2.64 10.08
N LYS A 250 -13.33 -2.54 8.75
CA LYS A 250 -12.86 -3.60 7.86
C LYS A 250 -11.34 -3.71 7.87
N MET A 251 -10.63 -2.58 7.84
CA MET A 251 -9.17 -2.56 8.00
C MET A 251 -8.75 -3.38 9.22
N ARG A 252 -9.30 -3.07 10.40
CA ARG A 252 -8.99 -3.81 11.62
C ARG A 252 -9.32 -5.30 11.49
N ALA A 253 -10.54 -5.63 11.04
CA ALA A 253 -10.96 -7.02 10.94
C ALA A 253 -10.00 -7.85 10.05
N ARG A 254 -9.48 -7.26 8.97
CA ARG A 254 -8.50 -7.92 8.10
C ARG A 254 -7.13 -8.06 8.75
N ALA A 255 -6.64 -7.01 9.41
CA ALA A 255 -5.37 -7.07 10.14
C ALA A 255 -5.42 -8.10 11.29
N ASP A 256 -6.51 -8.15 12.05
CA ASP A 256 -6.69 -9.13 13.13
C ASP A 256 -6.73 -10.56 12.57
N SER A 257 -7.41 -10.77 11.44
CA SER A 257 -7.43 -12.08 10.77
C SER A 257 -6.02 -12.48 10.28
N ALA A 258 -5.26 -11.55 9.69
CA ALA A 258 -3.89 -11.78 9.27
C ALA A 258 -3.01 -12.18 10.46
N LEU A 259 -3.18 -11.49 11.61
CA LEU A 259 -2.46 -11.78 12.84
C LEU A 259 -2.77 -13.17 13.39
N MET A 260 -4.04 -13.56 13.44
CA MET A 260 -4.43 -14.90 13.89
C MET A 260 -3.79 -15.98 13.03
N ASN A 261 -3.82 -15.81 11.70
CA ASN A 261 -3.19 -16.74 10.77
C ASN A 261 -1.66 -16.77 10.95
N ALA A 262 -1.00 -15.61 11.06
CA ALA A 262 0.44 -15.53 11.31
C ALA A 262 0.86 -16.18 12.65
N MET A 263 0.04 -16.05 13.69
CA MET A 263 0.27 -16.72 14.97
C MET A 263 0.07 -18.23 14.88
N SER A 264 -0.92 -18.70 14.11
CA SER A 264 -1.15 -20.12 13.82
C SER A 264 0.08 -20.76 13.15
N HIS A 265 0.69 -20.05 12.20
CA HIS A 265 1.95 -20.45 11.57
C HIS A 265 3.20 -20.20 12.44
N SER A 266 3.03 -19.77 13.69
CA SER A 266 4.12 -19.49 14.65
C SER A 266 5.17 -18.48 14.13
N LEU A 267 4.79 -17.58 13.20
CA LEU A 267 5.71 -16.63 12.58
C LEU A 267 6.30 -15.62 13.56
N HIS A 268 5.61 -15.42 14.70
CA HIS A 268 6.05 -14.59 15.81
C HIS A 268 7.25 -15.15 16.58
N THR A 269 7.61 -16.40 16.36
CA THR A 269 8.71 -17.08 17.03
C THR A 269 9.90 -17.28 16.11
N ARG A 270 11.10 -17.39 16.69
CA ARG A 270 12.29 -17.75 15.91
C ARG A 270 12.19 -19.21 15.42
N SER A 271 12.14 -19.40 14.10
CA SER A 271 12.35 -20.73 13.50
C SER A 271 13.75 -21.26 13.84
N ASN A 272 13.82 -22.55 14.16
CA ASN A 272 15.09 -23.28 14.34
C ASN A 272 15.71 -23.71 13.01
N VAL A 273 14.95 -23.67 11.91
CA VAL A 273 15.40 -24.01 10.56
C VAL A 273 15.46 -22.75 9.71
N GLU A 274 16.64 -22.55 9.13
CA GLU A 274 16.91 -21.55 8.10
C GLU A 274 16.76 -22.22 6.73
N ASP A 275 15.70 -21.86 6.03
CA ASP A 275 15.41 -22.31 4.66
C ASP A 275 15.22 -21.12 3.70
N GLU A 276 14.92 -21.41 2.44
CA GLU A 276 14.66 -20.42 1.38
C GLU A 276 13.47 -19.47 1.65
N TYR A 277 12.55 -19.83 2.54
CA TYR A 277 11.36 -19.05 2.91
C TYR A 277 11.54 -18.24 4.19
N SER A 278 12.71 -18.29 4.82
CA SER A 278 12.99 -17.60 6.09
C SER A 278 12.75 -16.10 6.00
N GLU A 279 13.18 -15.49 4.90
CA GLU A 279 12.99 -14.06 4.65
C GLU A 279 11.50 -13.72 4.45
N ALA A 280 10.74 -14.56 3.75
CA ALA A 280 9.30 -14.37 3.58
C ALA A 280 8.56 -14.44 4.92
N ARG A 281 8.80 -15.49 5.73
CA ARG A 281 8.19 -15.63 7.07
C ARG A 281 8.44 -14.41 7.93
N CYS A 282 9.67 -13.92 7.92
CA CYS A 282 10.10 -12.76 8.67
C CYS A 282 9.37 -11.48 8.24
N ARG A 283 9.36 -11.18 6.94
CA ARG A 283 8.69 -9.98 6.40
C ARG A 283 7.19 -10.00 6.62
N VAL A 284 6.55 -11.15 6.40
CA VAL A 284 5.12 -11.35 6.65
C VAL A 284 4.81 -11.03 8.11
N TRP A 285 5.52 -11.63 9.07
CA TRP A 285 5.32 -11.34 10.48
C TRP A 285 5.42 -9.85 10.82
N TRP A 286 6.52 -9.19 10.45
CA TRP A 286 6.73 -7.78 10.82
C TRP A 286 5.77 -6.84 10.10
N MET A 287 5.37 -7.16 8.87
CA MET A 287 4.38 -6.34 8.17
C MET A 287 2.98 -6.53 8.76
N THR A 288 2.59 -7.76 9.12
CA THR A 288 1.34 -8.02 9.86
C THR A 288 1.33 -7.27 11.18
N TYR A 289 2.44 -7.31 11.94
CA TYR A 289 2.59 -6.55 13.18
C TYR A 289 2.41 -5.04 12.97
N ILE A 290 2.99 -4.49 11.91
CA ILE A 290 2.82 -3.08 11.53
C ILE A 290 1.34 -2.79 11.19
N CYS A 291 0.70 -3.64 10.40
CA CYS A 291 -0.69 -3.47 9.98
C CYS A 291 -1.66 -3.44 11.18
N VAL A 292 -1.51 -4.35 12.14
CA VAL A 292 -2.36 -4.38 13.33
C VAL A 292 -2.07 -3.20 14.25
N SER A 293 -0.81 -2.81 14.38
CA SER A 293 -0.43 -1.61 15.13
C SER A 293 -1.05 -0.35 14.52
N GLN A 294 -0.96 -0.19 13.20
CA GLN A 294 -1.58 0.90 12.46
C GLN A 294 -3.10 0.88 12.62
N ALA A 295 -3.75 -0.27 12.47
CA ALA A 295 -5.19 -0.41 12.67
C ALA A 295 -5.63 0.01 14.08
N SER A 296 -4.83 -0.31 15.09
CA SER A 296 -5.10 0.08 16.48
C SER A 296 -4.97 1.59 16.68
N ILE A 297 -3.93 2.19 16.12
CA ILE A 297 -3.66 3.64 16.18
C ILE A 297 -4.79 4.41 15.51
N VAL A 298 -5.11 4.13 14.24
CA VAL A 298 -6.08 4.93 13.46
C VAL A 298 -7.51 4.78 13.96
N ASN A 299 -7.83 3.66 14.62
CA ASN A 299 -9.13 3.46 15.23
C ASN A 299 -9.19 3.93 16.71
N ASN A 300 -8.09 4.40 17.29
CA ASN A 300 -7.99 4.79 18.69
C ASN A 300 -8.47 3.71 19.68
N THR A 301 -8.01 2.47 19.48
CA THR A 301 -8.27 1.36 20.42
C THR A 301 -6.98 0.71 20.86
N PRO A 302 -6.98 0.03 22.01
CA PRO A 302 -5.89 -0.87 22.31
C PRO A 302 -5.76 -1.94 21.21
N PRO A 303 -4.53 -2.37 20.93
CA PRO A 303 -4.27 -3.48 20.04
C PRO A 303 -4.84 -4.77 20.61
N THR A 304 -5.30 -5.65 19.71
CA THR A 304 -5.88 -6.95 20.05
C THR A 304 -4.85 -7.93 20.65
N PHE A 305 -3.56 -7.55 20.62
CA PHE A 305 -2.43 -8.34 21.09
C PHE A 305 -1.48 -7.53 21.96
N GLU A 306 -0.65 -8.22 22.74
CA GLU A 306 0.40 -7.57 23.54
C GLU A 306 1.57 -7.13 22.64
N VAL A 307 1.59 -5.85 22.28
CA VAL A 307 2.55 -5.23 21.34
C VAL A 307 4.01 -5.48 21.70
N PHE A 308 4.35 -5.53 22.99
CA PHE A 308 5.74 -5.62 23.46
C PHE A 308 6.00 -6.90 24.25
N THR A 309 5.32 -8.00 23.91
CA THR A 309 5.52 -9.25 24.62
C THR A 309 6.90 -9.85 24.31
N PRO A 310 7.67 -10.28 25.34
CA PRO A 310 8.98 -10.89 25.13
C PRO A 310 8.90 -12.26 24.42
N SER A 311 7.70 -12.81 24.22
CA SER A 311 7.49 -14.05 23.46
C SER A 311 7.67 -13.86 21.95
N PHE A 312 7.61 -12.63 21.45
CA PHE A 312 7.89 -12.33 20.04
C PHE A 312 9.39 -12.32 19.79
N THR A 313 9.87 -13.38 19.15
CA THR A 313 11.31 -13.66 18.94
C THR A 313 11.66 -13.81 17.47
N ALA A 314 10.72 -13.52 16.56
CA ALA A 314 10.96 -13.50 15.13
C ALA A 314 12.19 -12.64 14.79
N ARG A 315 13.03 -13.13 13.87
CA ARG A 315 14.17 -12.34 13.36
C ARG A 315 13.66 -11.11 12.61
N HIS A 316 14.50 -10.10 12.47
CA HIS A 316 14.19 -8.92 11.64
C HIS A 316 14.47 -9.20 10.16
N PRO A 317 13.77 -8.51 9.23
CA PRO A 317 13.99 -8.71 7.79
C PRO A 317 15.37 -8.22 7.39
N ILE A 318 15.98 -8.90 6.43
CA ILE A 318 17.30 -8.50 5.92
C ILE A 318 17.13 -7.29 5.00
N ILE A 319 17.93 -6.26 5.21
CA ILE A 319 18.06 -5.10 4.33
C ILE A 319 19.43 -5.11 3.66
N GLN A 320 19.53 -4.58 2.43
CA GLN A 320 20.78 -4.61 1.64
C GLN A 320 21.99 -3.91 2.31
N VAL A 321 21.77 -3.18 3.40
CA VAL A 321 22.81 -2.49 4.19
C VAL A 321 23.32 -3.37 5.34
N ASP A 322 22.77 -4.56 5.54
CA ASP A 322 23.16 -5.44 6.64
C ASP A 322 24.54 -6.06 6.40
N PRO A 323 25.39 -6.13 7.44
CA PRO A 323 26.79 -6.57 7.33
C PRO A 323 26.94 -8.04 6.90
N GLU A 324 25.88 -8.84 6.94
CA GLU A 324 25.88 -10.24 6.48
C GLU A 324 25.94 -10.38 4.95
N TYR A 325 25.90 -9.26 4.21
CA TYR A 325 26.01 -9.19 2.74
C TYR A 325 27.33 -8.56 2.23
N SER A 326 28.27 -8.19 3.11
CA SER A 326 29.62 -7.69 2.75
C SER A 326 30.71 -8.76 2.91
#